data_AF-A0A1B6HKP4-F1
#
_entry.id   AF-A0A1B6HKP4-F1
#
_cell.length_a   1.000
_cell.length_b   1.000
_cell.length_c   1.000
_cell.angle_alpha   90.00
_cell.angle_beta   90.00
_cell.angle_gamma   90.00
#
_symmetry.space_group_name_H-M   'P 1'
#
loop_
_entity.id
_entity.type
_entity.pdbx_description
1 polymer ?
#
loop_
_entity_poly.entity_id
_entity_poly.type
_entity_poly.pdbx_seq_one_letter_code
_entity_poly.pdbx_strand_id
1 'polypeptide(L)'
;SDTIFLLLFTLFFFELLRYFNSISSAIWGGNEFNKSDIIIIGSNDYELMATSSPVVLLANGQPVGGESPCFIIAEIGQNHQGNVSIAKDLILAAKQCGADCVKFQKSDLLEKFTSSALARPYLSTHSWGKTYGEHKAHLEFSDDEYGELKKYAQEIDILFTASGMDQVSITVLDSWGVPFIKIGSGDSDNILLIKKAAKLHRPLFISTACDFS
;
A
#
# COMPACT_ATOMS: atom_id res chain seq x y z
N SER A 1 19.77 19.45 -17.86
CA SER A 1 19.89 18.16 -17.16
C SER A 1 19.27 18.33 -15.80
N ASP A 2 18.72 17.25 -15.26
CA ASP A 2 18.27 17.11 -13.86
C ASP A 2 16.86 17.62 -13.56
N THR A 3 15.88 16.78 -13.92
CA THR A 3 14.51 16.82 -13.39
C THR A 3 14.30 15.50 -12.64
N ILE A 4 14.37 15.52 -11.31
CA ILE A 4 14.11 14.35 -10.46
C ILE A 4 12.67 14.45 -9.97
N PHE A 5 11.79 13.62 -10.53
CA PHE A 5 10.40 13.47 -10.10
C PHE A 5 10.32 12.43 -8.97
N LEU A 6 9.64 12.79 -7.88
CA LEU A 6 9.24 11.86 -6.82
C LEU A 6 8.13 10.95 -7.36
N LEU A 7 8.51 9.75 -7.78
CA LEU A 7 7.61 8.71 -8.28
C LEU A 7 7.53 7.58 -7.24
N LEU A 8 6.47 7.50 -6.42
CA LEU A 8 6.03 6.19 -5.91
C LEU A 8 5.25 5.54 -7.04
N PHE A 9 5.93 4.74 -7.84
CA PHE A 9 5.24 3.78 -8.69
C PHE A 9 4.64 2.71 -7.77
N THR A 10 3.31 2.69 -7.66
CA THR A 10 2.61 1.44 -7.39
C THR A 10 2.72 0.65 -8.69
N LEU A 11 3.84 -0.07 -8.88
CA LEU A 11 4.08 -0.88 -10.07
C LEU A 11 3.02 -1.98 -10.11
N PHE A 12 1.99 -1.74 -10.92
CA PHE A 12 1.05 -2.75 -11.33
C PHE A 12 1.84 -3.79 -12.16
N PHE A 13 2.09 -4.95 -11.57
CA PHE A 13 2.03 -6.28 -12.19
C PHE A 13 2.96 -6.64 -13.39
N PHE A 14 3.73 -5.74 -14.00
CA PHE A 14 4.38 -6.03 -15.29
C PHE A 14 5.70 -6.82 -15.23
N GLU A 15 6.56 -6.62 -14.22
CA GLU A 15 7.82 -7.39 -14.11
C GLU A 15 7.61 -8.76 -13.42
N LEU A 16 6.64 -8.87 -12.50
CA LEU A 16 6.29 -10.15 -11.87
C LEU A 16 5.67 -11.16 -12.88
N LEU A 17 4.97 -10.66 -13.91
CA LEU A 17 4.39 -11.49 -14.97
C LEU A 17 5.43 -12.13 -15.89
N ARG A 18 6.64 -11.56 -16.02
CA ARG A 18 7.73 -12.22 -16.77
C ARG A 18 8.16 -13.54 -16.12
N TYR A 19 8.04 -13.62 -14.79
CA TYR A 19 8.38 -14.81 -14.02
C TYR A 19 7.26 -15.87 -14.03
N PHE A 20 6.01 -15.48 -14.36
CA PHE A 20 4.82 -16.36 -14.42
C PHE A 20 4.22 -16.46 -15.84
N ASN A 21 5.05 -16.68 -16.85
CA ASN A 21 4.58 -16.92 -18.22
C ASN A 21 3.93 -18.31 -18.38
N SER A 22 2.62 -18.37 -18.16
CA SER A 22 1.75 -19.37 -18.83
C SER A 22 0.38 -18.84 -19.24
N ILE A 23 -0.02 -17.61 -18.88
CA ILE A 23 -1.35 -17.09 -19.23
C ILE A 23 -1.28 -15.57 -19.45
N SER A 24 -1.32 -15.12 -20.72
CA SER A 24 -1.92 -13.86 -21.20
C SER A 24 -1.15 -13.26 -22.39
N SER A 25 -1.58 -13.58 -23.61
CA SER A 25 -1.10 -12.95 -24.85
C SER A 25 -2.18 -12.11 -25.53
N ALA A 26 -3.15 -11.55 -24.80
CA ALA A 26 -4.40 -11.13 -25.45
C ALA A 26 -4.83 -9.66 -25.31
N ILE A 27 -4.31 -8.80 -24.41
CA ILE A 27 -5.17 -7.68 -23.99
C ILE A 27 -4.72 -6.24 -24.31
N TRP A 28 -3.49 -5.75 -24.15
CA TRP A 28 -3.32 -4.28 -24.31
C TRP A 28 -1.99 -3.84 -24.94
N GLY A 29 -2.11 -3.25 -26.14
CA GLY A 29 -1.06 -2.57 -26.88
C GLY A 29 -0.59 -1.30 -26.17
N GLY A 30 0.72 -1.04 -26.32
CA GLY A 30 1.42 0.03 -25.60
C GLY A 30 0.98 1.43 -25.96
N ASN A 31 1.04 2.30 -24.95
CA ASN A 31 1.32 3.74 -25.06
C ASN A 31 1.75 4.27 -23.67
N GLU A 32 2.59 5.32 -23.68
CA GLU A 32 3.14 6.01 -22.51
C GLU A 32 2.06 6.67 -21.63
N PHE A 33 2.23 6.63 -20.31
CA PHE A 33 1.31 7.22 -19.32
C PHE A 33 1.96 8.35 -18.53
N ASN A 34 1.18 9.40 -18.21
CA ASN A 34 1.61 10.65 -17.59
C ASN A 34 0.92 10.89 -16.21
N LYS A 35 1.73 11.22 -15.18
CA LYS A 35 1.53 11.85 -13.84
C LYS A 35 0.50 11.40 -12.77
N SER A 36 0.97 11.31 -11.51
CA SER A 36 0.27 11.73 -10.26
C SER A 36 1.27 11.93 -9.09
N ASP A 37 1.14 13.03 -8.33
CA ASP A 37 2.05 13.46 -7.24
C ASP A 37 1.75 12.78 -5.88
N ILE A 38 2.76 12.52 -5.03
CA ILE A 38 2.60 12.05 -3.63
C ILE A 38 2.72 13.24 -2.68
N ILE A 39 1.73 13.43 -1.80
CA ILE A 39 1.86 14.33 -0.65
C ILE A 39 2.52 13.55 0.48
N ILE A 40 3.69 14.00 0.92
CA ILE A 40 4.36 13.48 2.11
C ILE A 40 4.17 14.47 3.25
N ILE A 41 3.61 14.00 4.38
CA ILE A 41 3.42 14.81 5.59
C ILE A 41 4.42 14.31 6.64
N GLY A 42 5.47 15.10 6.88
CA GLY A 42 6.47 14.85 7.92
C GLY A 42 5.99 15.30 9.30
N SER A 43 6.44 14.62 10.35
CA SER A 43 5.92 14.77 11.71
C SER A 43 6.60 15.85 12.56
N ASN A 44 7.25 16.86 11.98
CA ASN A 44 7.69 18.07 12.69
C ASN A 44 7.73 19.25 11.70
N ASP A 45 7.13 20.36 12.12
CA ASP A 45 7.08 21.70 11.50
C ASP A 45 6.36 21.84 10.14
N TYR A 46 5.28 22.63 10.17
CA TYR A 46 4.39 22.96 9.07
C TYR A 46 5.00 24.01 8.13
N GLU A 47 6.15 23.72 7.53
CA GLU A 47 6.73 24.58 6.50
C GLU A 47 6.66 23.91 5.13
N LEU A 48 5.86 24.52 4.24
CA LEU A 48 5.93 24.33 2.80
C LEU A 48 7.30 24.86 2.32
N MET A 49 8.34 24.04 2.47
CA MET A 49 9.70 24.35 2.04
C MET A 49 9.80 24.23 0.52
N ALA A 50 9.41 25.29 -0.17
CA ALA A 50 9.77 25.51 -1.57
C ALA A 50 11.25 25.90 -1.63
N THR A 51 12.19 24.94 -1.52
CA THR A 51 13.62 25.01 -1.96
C THR A 51 14.43 23.82 -1.41
N SER A 52 14.09 22.61 -1.84
CA SER A 52 14.92 21.39 -1.88
C SER A 52 13.96 20.24 -2.17
N SER A 53 14.39 19.20 -2.90
CA SER A 53 13.57 18.01 -3.10
C SER A 53 13.19 17.45 -1.71
N PRO A 54 11.90 17.34 -1.35
CA PRO A 54 11.49 17.02 0.01
C PRO A 54 12.02 15.65 0.42
N VAL A 55 12.53 15.56 1.65
CA VAL A 55 13.00 14.32 2.27
C VAL A 55 12.09 13.99 3.45
N VAL A 56 11.66 12.74 3.52
CA VAL A 56 10.97 12.21 4.70
C VAL A 56 11.74 11.05 5.28
N LEU A 57 11.87 11.06 6.60
CA LEU A 57 12.47 9.96 7.35
C LEU A 57 11.39 8.93 7.66
N LEU A 58 11.62 7.69 7.24
CA LEU A 58 10.84 6.55 7.72
C LEU A 58 11.07 6.38 9.24
N ALA A 59 10.21 5.61 9.91
CA ALA A 59 10.32 5.40 11.37
C ALA A 59 11.65 4.73 11.79
N ASN A 60 12.35 4.06 10.87
CA ASN A 60 13.69 3.49 11.09
C ASN A 60 14.83 4.48 10.79
N GLY A 61 14.53 5.74 10.44
CA GLY A 61 15.50 6.78 10.10
C GLY A 61 15.96 6.80 8.64
N GLN A 62 15.49 5.87 7.79
CA GLN A 62 15.84 5.85 6.37
C GLN A 62 15.24 7.07 5.64
N PRO A 63 16.04 7.88 4.91
CA PRO A 63 15.52 8.97 4.11
C PRO A 63 14.87 8.47 2.82
N VAL A 64 13.74 9.08 2.46
CA VAL A 64 13.03 8.88 1.20
C VAL A 64 12.79 10.24 0.54
N GLY A 65 13.18 10.38 -0.73
CA GLY A 65 13.17 11.64 -1.46
C GLY A 65 14.53 12.35 -1.43
N GLY A 66 14.57 13.61 -1.86
CA GLY A 66 15.83 14.35 -1.99
C GLY A 66 16.73 13.79 -3.09
N GLU A 67 18.01 13.61 -2.76
CA GLU A 67 19.02 12.93 -3.58
C GLU A 67 19.11 11.42 -3.28
N SER A 68 18.25 10.89 -2.40
CA SER A 68 18.23 9.46 -2.07
C SER A 68 17.79 8.63 -3.28
N PRO A 69 18.24 7.36 -3.41
CA PRO A 69 17.70 6.45 -4.41
C PRO A 69 16.17 6.36 -4.35
N CYS A 70 15.55 6.08 -5.49
CA CYS A 70 14.11 5.87 -5.56
C CYS A 70 13.70 4.73 -4.63
N PHE A 71 12.73 5.00 -3.74
CA PHE A 71 12.20 4.01 -2.81
C PHE A 71 11.05 3.24 -3.46
N ILE A 72 11.24 1.95 -3.68
CA ILE A 72 10.33 1.08 -4.43
C ILE A 72 9.46 0.27 -3.47
N ILE A 73 8.14 0.44 -3.60
CA ILE A 73 7.15 -0.31 -2.84
C ILE A 73 6.44 -1.32 -3.76
N ALA A 74 6.59 -2.61 -3.46
CA ALA A 74 5.84 -3.68 -4.10
C ALA A 74 4.44 -3.80 -3.47
N GLU A 75 3.40 -3.46 -4.24
CA GLU A 75 2.01 -3.62 -3.80
C GLU A 75 1.58 -5.08 -3.90
N ILE A 76 1.53 -5.76 -2.74
CA ILE A 76 0.93 -7.08 -2.64
C ILE A 76 -0.59 -6.97 -2.65
N GLY A 77 -1.13 -5.95 -1.96
CA GLY A 77 -2.56 -5.65 -1.94
C GLY A 77 -3.37 -6.88 -1.50
N GLN A 78 -4.24 -7.38 -2.38
CA GLN A 78 -5.04 -8.59 -2.16
C GLN A 78 -4.66 -9.74 -3.13
N ASN A 79 -3.50 -9.65 -3.80
CA ASN A 79 -3.05 -10.66 -4.78
C ASN A 79 -2.73 -12.02 -4.14
N HIS A 80 -2.63 -12.07 -2.82
CA HIS A 80 -2.42 -13.29 -2.02
C HIS A 80 -3.67 -14.17 -1.89
N GLN A 81 -4.84 -13.69 -2.31
CA GLN A 81 -6.09 -14.49 -2.33
C GLN A 81 -6.46 -15.11 -0.96
N GLY A 82 -6.18 -14.41 0.13
CA GLY A 82 -6.42 -14.93 1.49
C GLY A 82 -5.48 -16.06 1.93
N ASN A 83 -4.39 -16.33 1.20
CA ASN A 83 -3.46 -17.42 1.49
C ASN A 83 -2.09 -16.88 1.96
N VAL A 84 -1.70 -17.23 3.19
CA VAL A 84 -0.42 -16.80 3.79
C VAL A 84 0.80 -17.31 3.02
N SER A 85 0.76 -18.54 2.49
CA SER A 85 1.87 -19.09 1.70
C SER A 85 2.08 -18.29 0.43
N ILE A 86 0.99 -17.97 -0.30
CA ILE A 86 1.06 -17.12 -1.51
C ILE A 86 1.59 -15.73 -1.13
N ALA A 87 1.14 -15.15 -0.01
CA ALA A 87 1.66 -13.87 0.46
C ALA A 87 3.18 -13.92 0.73
N LYS A 88 3.71 -14.99 1.33
CA LYS A 88 5.16 -15.17 1.53
C LYS A 88 5.90 -15.30 0.20
N ASP A 89 5.37 -16.05 -0.75
CA ASP A 89 5.98 -16.18 -2.09
C ASP A 89 6.05 -14.81 -2.80
N LEU A 90 5.00 -14.00 -2.68
CA LEU A 90 4.96 -12.64 -3.22
C LEU A 90 5.96 -11.70 -2.52
N ILE A 91 6.12 -11.82 -1.20
CA ILE A 91 7.12 -11.06 -0.43
C ILE A 91 8.54 -11.43 -0.88
N LEU A 92 8.83 -12.73 -1.06
CA LEU A 92 10.12 -13.20 -1.53
C LEU A 92 10.41 -12.71 -2.95
N ALA A 93 9.44 -12.80 -3.86
CA ALA A 93 9.57 -12.31 -5.22
C ALA A 93 9.86 -10.80 -5.26
N ALA A 94 9.16 -10.00 -4.45
CA ALA A 94 9.41 -8.56 -4.33
C ALA A 94 10.85 -8.26 -3.89
N LYS A 95 11.37 -8.98 -2.88
CA LYS A 95 12.76 -8.84 -2.44
C LYS A 95 13.75 -9.23 -3.53
N GLN A 96 13.51 -10.32 -4.26
CA GLN A 96 14.37 -10.77 -5.36
C GLN A 96 14.40 -9.78 -6.53
N CYS A 97 13.30 -9.06 -6.77
CA CYS A 97 13.23 -7.98 -7.75
C CYS A 97 13.85 -6.65 -7.27
N GLY A 98 14.34 -6.57 -6.02
CA GLY A 98 14.98 -5.37 -5.48
C GLY A 98 14.02 -4.32 -4.94
N ALA A 99 12.79 -4.69 -4.54
CA ALA A 99 11.90 -3.77 -3.83
C ALA A 99 12.43 -3.48 -2.42
N ASP A 100 12.27 -2.23 -1.97
CA ASP A 100 12.64 -1.81 -0.61
C ASP A 100 11.58 -2.19 0.43
N CYS A 101 10.32 -2.23 0.01
CA CYS A 101 9.17 -2.47 0.87
C CYS A 101 8.06 -3.26 0.18
N VAL A 102 7.41 -4.16 0.91
CA VAL A 102 6.15 -4.81 0.53
C VAL A 102 4.99 -4.12 1.23
N LYS A 103 3.87 -3.94 0.50
CA LYS A 103 2.67 -3.28 1.03
C LYS A 103 1.40 -4.11 0.86
N PHE A 104 0.68 -4.27 1.97
CA PHE A 104 -0.64 -4.92 2.03
C PHE A 104 -1.77 -3.89 2.17
N GLN A 105 -3.00 -4.35 2.37
CA GLN A 105 -4.15 -3.51 2.74
C GLN A 105 -4.74 -4.03 4.04
N LYS A 106 -4.89 -3.19 5.06
CA LYS A 106 -5.58 -3.54 6.30
C LYS A 106 -6.93 -2.84 6.35
N SER A 107 -8.00 -3.62 6.53
CA SER A 107 -9.34 -3.10 6.79
C SER A 107 -9.97 -3.75 8.04
N ASP A 108 -10.70 -2.99 8.82
CA ASP A 108 -11.78 -3.48 9.67
C ASP A 108 -13.08 -3.35 8.86
N LEU A 109 -13.72 -4.47 8.55
CA LEU A 109 -14.84 -4.47 7.61
C LEU A 109 -16.08 -3.77 8.15
N LEU A 110 -16.28 -3.80 9.47
CA LEU A 110 -17.45 -3.20 10.11
C LEU A 110 -17.29 -1.69 10.27
N GLU A 111 -16.07 -1.21 10.48
CA GLU A 111 -15.74 0.21 10.47
C GLU A 111 -15.78 0.78 9.05
N LYS A 112 -15.23 0.04 8.08
CA LYS A 112 -15.06 0.52 6.70
C LYS A 112 -16.34 0.51 5.88
N PHE A 113 -17.22 -0.46 6.08
CA PHE A 113 -18.38 -0.68 5.22
C PHE A 113 -19.68 -0.71 5.99
N THR A 114 -20.73 -0.15 5.39
CA THR A 114 -22.10 -0.32 5.92
C THR A 114 -22.55 -1.77 5.80
N SER A 115 -23.49 -2.20 6.65
CA SER A 115 -24.09 -3.53 6.56
C SER A 115 -24.72 -3.81 5.19
N SER A 116 -25.29 -2.79 4.54
CA SER A 116 -25.85 -2.91 3.18
C SER A 116 -24.77 -3.12 2.12
N ALA A 117 -23.61 -2.46 2.25
CA ALA A 117 -22.48 -2.65 1.35
C ALA A 117 -21.89 -4.06 1.48
N LEU A 118 -21.78 -4.57 2.71
CA LEU A 118 -21.29 -5.93 2.99
C LEU A 118 -22.27 -7.00 2.48
N ALA A 119 -23.58 -6.78 2.62
CA ALA A 119 -24.62 -7.71 2.17
C ALA A 119 -24.84 -7.72 0.64
N ARG A 120 -24.23 -6.78 -0.09
CA ARG A 120 -24.40 -6.66 -1.55
C ARG A 120 -23.94 -7.95 -2.25
N PRO A 121 -24.76 -8.54 -3.14
CA PRO A 121 -24.35 -9.71 -3.92
C PRO A 121 -23.07 -9.46 -4.72
N TYR A 122 -22.17 -10.45 -4.73
CA TYR A 122 -20.90 -10.37 -5.44
C TYR A 122 -20.65 -11.68 -6.20
N LEU A 123 -21.19 -11.74 -7.42
CA LEU A 123 -21.31 -12.97 -8.22
C LEU A 123 -20.21 -13.12 -9.29
N SER A 124 -19.06 -12.50 -9.07
CA SER A 124 -17.89 -12.66 -9.96
C SER A 124 -17.36 -14.10 -9.88
N THR A 125 -16.83 -14.64 -10.98
CA THR A 125 -16.14 -15.93 -11.00
C THR A 125 -14.87 -15.95 -10.13
N HIS A 126 -14.35 -14.75 -9.82
CA HIS A 126 -13.20 -14.55 -8.92
C HIS A 126 -13.64 -14.14 -7.51
N SER A 127 -14.92 -14.35 -7.17
CA SER A 127 -15.41 -14.11 -5.82
C SER A 127 -15.08 -15.27 -4.90
N TRP A 128 -14.73 -14.95 -3.65
CA TRP A 128 -14.52 -15.92 -2.58
C TRP A 128 -15.72 -15.98 -1.62
N GLY A 129 -16.89 -15.50 -2.08
CA GLY A 129 -18.14 -15.47 -1.33
C GLY A 129 -19.34 -15.10 -2.19
N LYS A 130 -20.54 -15.23 -1.64
CA LYS A 130 -21.80 -14.82 -2.28
C LYS A 130 -22.03 -13.31 -2.16
N THR A 131 -21.48 -12.70 -1.12
CA THR A 131 -21.60 -11.27 -0.83
C THR A 131 -20.25 -10.57 -0.89
N TYR A 132 -20.27 -9.25 -1.06
CA TYR A 132 -19.06 -8.45 -1.04
C TYR A 132 -18.34 -8.54 0.31
N GLY A 133 -19.09 -8.61 1.40
CA GLY A 133 -18.54 -8.82 2.74
C GLY A 133 -17.81 -10.15 2.89
N GLU A 134 -18.40 -11.26 2.43
CA GLU A 134 -17.74 -12.58 2.45
C GLU A 134 -16.44 -12.58 1.64
N HIS A 135 -16.46 -11.98 0.44
CA HIS A 135 -15.25 -11.84 -0.38
C HIS A 135 -14.17 -11.00 0.31
N LYS A 136 -14.54 -9.85 0.92
CA LYS A 136 -13.58 -9.01 1.64
C LYS A 136 -13.06 -9.70 2.90
N ALA A 137 -13.89 -10.43 3.63
CA ALA A 137 -13.50 -11.19 4.81
C ALA A 137 -12.52 -12.32 4.47
N HIS A 138 -12.71 -13.00 3.35
CA HIS A 138 -11.76 -14.01 2.88
C HIS A 138 -10.37 -13.43 2.56
N LEU A 139 -10.32 -12.19 2.08
CA LEU A 139 -9.08 -11.52 1.69
C LEU A 139 -8.43 -10.72 2.82
N GLU A 140 -9.08 -10.57 3.97
CA GLU A 140 -8.54 -9.83 5.10
C GLU A 140 -7.87 -10.83 6.05
N PHE A 141 -6.54 -10.76 6.14
CA PHE A 141 -5.81 -11.58 7.10
C PHE A 141 -6.16 -11.20 8.54
N SER A 142 -6.07 -12.19 9.42
CA SER A 142 -6.10 -12.00 10.86
C SER A 142 -4.81 -11.32 11.36
N ASP A 143 -4.85 -10.78 12.58
CA ASP A 143 -3.68 -10.14 13.19
C ASP A 143 -2.48 -11.10 13.34
N ASP A 144 -2.75 -12.39 13.62
CA ASP A 144 -1.72 -13.42 13.72
C ASP A 144 -1.05 -13.68 12.35
N GLU A 145 -1.84 -13.76 11.29
CA GLU A 145 -1.33 -13.95 9.93
C GLU A 145 -0.53 -12.74 9.45
N TYR A 146 -0.98 -11.51 9.75
CA TYR A 146 -0.17 -10.32 9.50
C TYR A 146 1.12 -10.31 10.31
N GLY A 147 1.07 -10.77 11.57
CA GLY A 147 2.25 -10.94 12.41
C GLY A 147 3.26 -11.92 11.79
N GLU A 148 2.77 -13.04 11.25
CA GLU A 148 3.58 -14.03 10.55
C GLU A 148 4.23 -13.45 9.28
N LEU A 149 3.47 -12.73 8.46
CA LEU A 149 3.97 -12.11 7.23
C LEU A 149 4.99 -11.00 7.52
N LYS A 150 4.74 -10.18 8.54
CA LYS A 150 5.68 -9.15 8.98
C LYS A 150 6.99 -9.78 9.46
N LYS A 151 6.91 -10.86 10.26
CA LYS A 151 8.10 -11.59 10.73
C LYS A 151 8.88 -12.16 9.55
N TYR A 152 8.21 -12.77 8.59
CA TYR A 152 8.85 -13.30 7.38
C TYR A 152 9.56 -12.20 6.56
N ALA A 153 8.92 -11.05 6.38
CA ALA A 153 9.54 -9.90 5.71
C ALA A 153 10.82 -9.42 6.44
N GLN A 154 10.80 -9.41 7.79
CA GLN A 154 11.99 -9.09 8.59
C GLN A 154 13.11 -10.12 8.42
N GLU A 155 12.78 -11.42 8.38
CA GLU A 155 13.76 -12.51 8.21
C GLU A 155 14.52 -12.43 6.89
N ILE A 156 13.88 -11.93 5.83
CA ILE A 156 14.49 -11.77 4.50
C ILE A 156 14.92 -10.32 4.20
N ASP A 157 14.92 -9.44 5.20
CA ASP A 157 15.38 -8.06 5.12
C ASP A 157 14.63 -7.20 4.09
N ILE A 158 13.29 -7.22 4.11
CA ILE A 158 12.44 -6.28 3.34
C ILE A 158 11.47 -5.54 4.27
N LEU A 159 11.28 -4.24 4.05
CA LEU A 159 10.35 -3.47 4.86
C LEU A 159 8.90 -3.92 4.62
N PHE A 160 8.10 -3.92 5.68
CA PHE A 160 6.70 -4.31 5.64
C PHE A 160 5.80 -3.14 6.04
N THR A 161 4.75 -2.87 5.26
CA THR A 161 3.70 -1.92 5.61
C THR A 161 2.34 -2.32 5.03
N ALA A 162 1.31 -1.52 5.29
CA ALA A 162 0.02 -1.61 4.62
C ALA A 162 -0.62 -0.25 4.38
N SER A 163 -1.60 -0.21 3.48
CA SER A 163 -2.60 0.85 3.47
C SER A 163 -3.58 0.67 4.61
N GLY A 164 -3.73 1.69 5.47
CA GLY A 164 -4.77 1.72 6.48
C GLY A 164 -6.06 2.23 5.86
N MET A 165 -7.08 1.37 5.77
CA MET A 165 -8.28 1.67 5.00
C MET A 165 -9.46 2.20 5.83
N ASP A 166 -9.26 2.35 7.13
CA ASP A 166 -10.24 2.83 8.11
C ASP A 166 -9.49 3.21 9.40
N GLN A 167 -10.21 3.82 10.35
CA GLN A 167 -9.62 4.33 11.56
C GLN A 167 -9.07 3.24 12.49
N VAL A 168 -9.67 2.05 12.51
CA VAL A 168 -9.20 0.92 13.35
C VAL A 168 -7.90 0.40 12.77
N SER A 169 -7.87 0.17 11.46
CA SER A 169 -6.69 -0.30 10.72
C SER A 169 -5.50 0.63 10.87
N ILE A 170 -5.71 1.96 10.85
CA ILE A 170 -4.63 2.95 11.11
C ILE A 170 -3.99 2.76 12.49
N THR A 171 -4.79 2.51 13.53
CA THR A 171 -4.27 2.26 14.89
C THR A 171 -3.56 0.91 14.98
N VAL A 172 -4.03 -0.12 14.27
CA VAL A 172 -3.36 -1.43 14.20
C VAL A 172 -1.99 -1.31 13.52
N LEU A 173 -1.89 -0.59 12.40
CA LEU A 173 -0.60 -0.38 11.73
C LEU A 173 0.41 0.36 12.62
N ASP A 174 -0.08 1.31 13.41
CA ASP A 174 0.74 2.02 14.39
C ASP A 174 1.28 1.08 15.48
N SER A 175 0.41 0.23 16.06
CA SER A 175 0.83 -0.74 17.07
C SER A 175 1.84 -1.75 16.52
N TRP A 176 1.77 -2.05 15.21
CA TRP A 176 2.75 -2.91 14.54
C TRP A 176 4.10 -2.25 14.30
N GLY A 177 4.25 -0.94 14.52
CA GLY A 177 5.55 -0.32 14.32
C GLY A 177 5.95 -0.20 12.85
N VAL A 178 5.01 -0.10 11.91
CA VAL A 178 5.33 0.01 10.47
C VAL A 178 6.22 1.23 10.18
N PRO A 179 7.06 1.23 9.12
CA PRO A 179 7.98 2.33 8.84
C PRO A 179 7.27 3.62 8.41
N PHE A 180 6.07 3.48 7.83
CA PHE A 180 5.17 4.56 7.42
C PHE A 180 3.77 3.98 7.21
N ILE A 181 2.75 4.83 7.21
CA ILE A 181 1.37 4.45 6.88
C ILE A 181 1.02 4.97 5.49
N LYS A 182 0.41 4.11 4.67
CA LYS A 182 -0.13 4.50 3.36
C LYS A 182 -1.63 4.82 3.47
N ILE A 183 -2.07 5.89 2.81
CA ILE A 183 -3.49 6.18 2.56
C ILE A 183 -3.74 6.09 1.06
N GLY A 184 -4.71 5.28 0.64
CA GLY A 184 -5.06 5.10 -0.78
C GLY A 184 -5.71 6.35 -1.39
N SER A 185 -5.73 6.47 -2.72
CA SER A 185 -6.36 7.61 -3.39
C SER A 185 -7.88 7.66 -3.19
N GLY A 186 -8.55 6.53 -2.96
CA GLY A 186 -9.97 6.51 -2.62
C GLY A 186 -10.30 7.09 -1.24
N ASP A 187 -9.27 7.38 -0.43
CA ASP A 187 -9.39 7.97 0.90
C ASP A 187 -8.56 9.27 1.01
N SER A 188 -8.11 9.86 -0.11
CA SER A 188 -7.24 11.04 -0.09
C SER A 188 -7.95 12.32 0.36
N ASP A 189 -9.28 12.36 0.25
CA ASP A 189 -10.16 13.42 0.75
C ASP A 189 -10.80 13.05 2.11
N ASN A 190 -10.47 11.88 2.68
CA ASN A 190 -10.98 11.43 3.96
C ASN A 190 -10.24 12.13 5.12
N ILE A 191 -10.61 13.40 5.36
CA ILE A 191 -9.95 14.27 6.34
C ILE A 191 -9.95 13.68 7.76
N LEU A 192 -10.99 12.91 8.13
CA LEU A 192 -11.06 12.27 9.45
C LEU A 192 -9.99 11.18 9.59
N LEU A 193 -9.84 10.33 8.57
CA LEU A 193 -8.81 9.30 8.52
C LEU A 193 -7.40 9.91 8.53
N ILE A 194 -7.18 10.93 7.69
CA ILE A 194 -5.89 11.62 7.58
C ILE A 194 -5.53 12.29 8.91
N LYS A 195 -6.46 13.01 9.56
CA LYS A 195 -6.23 13.62 10.87
C LYS A 195 -5.91 12.59 11.94
N LYS A 196 -6.56 11.42 11.92
CA LYS A 196 -6.24 10.34 12.85
C LYS A 196 -4.82 9.82 12.62
N ALA A 197 -4.47 9.53 11.36
CA ALA A 197 -3.15 9.04 11.00
C ALA A 197 -2.03 10.03 11.37
N ALA A 198 -2.25 11.33 11.14
CA ALA A 198 -1.26 12.37 11.42
C ALA A 198 -0.94 12.51 12.92
N LYS A 199 -1.92 12.27 13.81
CA LYS A 199 -1.74 12.31 15.27
C LYS A 199 -0.85 11.19 15.83
N LEU A 200 -0.57 10.17 15.03
CA LEU A 200 0.26 9.04 15.44
C LEU A 200 1.75 9.32 15.26
N HIS A 201 2.12 10.48 14.68
CA HIS A 201 3.51 10.88 14.44
C HIS A 201 4.32 9.86 13.62
N ARG A 202 3.59 9.05 12.83
CA ARG A 202 4.12 8.11 11.87
C ARG A 202 4.23 8.81 10.51
N PRO A 203 5.29 8.59 9.71
CA PRO A 203 5.35 9.12 8.36
C PRO A 203 4.14 8.68 7.52
N LEU A 204 3.54 9.61 6.77
CA LEU A 204 2.35 9.34 5.95
C LEU A 204 2.63 9.50 4.47
N PHE A 205 2.18 8.52 3.68
CA PHE A 205 2.26 8.51 2.22
C PHE A 205 0.85 8.47 1.62
N ILE A 206 0.41 9.58 1.02
CA ILE A 206 -0.96 9.74 0.51
C ILE A 206 -0.92 9.79 -1.02
N SER A 207 -1.74 8.96 -1.67
CA SER A 207 -1.90 8.99 -3.14
C SER A 207 -2.99 9.99 -3.52
N THR A 208 -2.85 10.70 -4.64
CA THR A 208 -3.75 11.79 -5.04
C THR A 208 -4.51 11.54 -6.35
N ALA A 209 -4.41 10.34 -6.93
CA ALA A 209 -4.92 10.05 -8.27
C ALA A 209 -6.46 10.21 -8.45
N CYS A 210 -7.23 10.34 -7.36
CA CYS A 210 -8.67 10.58 -7.39
C CYS A 210 -9.06 12.03 -7.04
N ASP A 211 -8.08 12.93 -6.89
CA ASP A 211 -8.34 14.34 -6.65
C ASP A 211 -8.78 15.01 -7.95
N PHE A 212 -10.09 15.09 -8.14
CA PHE A 212 -10.73 15.88 -9.18
C PHE A 212 -11.31 17.16 -8.55
N SER A 213 -10.48 17.95 -7.86
CA SER A 213 -10.91 19.25 -7.33
C SER A 213 -9.82 20.30 -7.29
#